data_AF-A0A101J3E2-F1
#
_entry.id   AF-A0A101J3E2-F1
#
_cell.length_a   1.000
_cell.length_b   1.000
_cell.length_c   1.000
_cell.angle_alpha   90.00
_cell.angle_beta   90.00
_cell.angle_gamma   90.00
#
_symmetry.space_group_name_H-M   'P 1'
#
loop_
_entity.id
_entity.type
_entity.pdbx_description
1 polymer ?
#
loop_
_entity_poly.entity_id
_entity_poly.type
_entity_poly.pdbx_seq_one_letter_code
_entity_poly.pdbx_strand_id
1 'polypeptide(L)'
;MVIIWMRKIKKFTLELIKEKNLQFLESFSNSFSTMQVTVVLLKPSAVQRGILGEVITRFEKKGIQIVGMKMLCLTDEMVSEHYAHLAHKPFFGRIKES
;
A
#
# COMPACT_ATOMS: atom_id res chain seq x y z
N MET A 1 -12.63 2.52 -7.22
CA MET A 1 -11.66 2.13 -6.17
C MET A 1 -10.29 2.69 -6.54
N VAL A 2 -9.50 3.19 -5.59
CA VAL A 2 -8.11 3.62 -5.84
C VAL A 2 -7.16 2.61 -5.20
N ILE A 3 -6.24 2.08 -6.00
CA ILE A 3 -5.19 1.16 -5.55
C ILE A 3 -3.91 1.97 -5.36
N ILE A 4 -3.33 1.92 -4.16
CA ILE A 4 -2.07 2.58 -3.86
C ILE A 4 -1.07 1.52 -3.42
N TRP A 5 0.10 1.51 -4.05
CA TRP A 5 1.24 0.69 -3.64
C TRP A 5 2.15 1.50 -2.73
N MET A 6 2.46 0.95 -1.57
CA MET A 6 3.24 1.61 -0.53
C MET A 6 4.49 0.81 -0.17
N ARG A 7 5.57 1.52 0.18
CA ARG A 7 6.92 1.07 0.54
C ARG A 7 7.38 1.86 1.77
N LYS A 8 8.19 1.29 2.65
CA LYS A 8 8.80 2.05 3.75
C LYS A 8 10.16 2.64 3.31
N ILE A 9 10.40 3.95 3.45
CA ILE A 9 11.68 4.59 3.08
C ILE A 9 12.68 4.55 4.24
N LYS A 10 13.94 4.20 3.92
CA LYS A 10 15.15 4.55 4.67
C LYS A 10 15.87 5.68 3.92
N LYS A 11 15.51 6.95 4.16
CA LYS A 11 16.17 8.11 3.51
C LYS A 11 17.61 8.33 4.01
N PHE A 12 17.96 7.72 5.15
CA PHE A 12 19.25 7.82 5.82
C PHE A 12 20.32 6.84 5.30
N THR A 13 19.95 5.90 4.43
CA THR A 13 20.84 4.78 4.08
C THR A 13 21.75 5.06 2.88
N LEU A 14 21.35 5.93 1.95
CA LEU A 14 22.12 6.15 0.73
C LEU A 14 23.43 6.94 0.98
N GLU A 15 23.51 7.74 2.04
CA GLU A 15 24.72 8.47 2.41
C GLU A 15 25.76 7.57 3.09
N LEU A 16 25.32 6.57 3.87
CA LEU A 16 26.19 5.60 4.55
C LEU A 16 26.85 4.57 3.60
N ILE A 17 26.33 4.38 2.39
CA ILE A 17 26.87 3.40 1.42
C ILE A 17 28.27 3.81 0.92
N LYS A 18 28.68 5.08 1.07
CA LYS A 18 30.02 5.55 0.68
C LYS A 18 31.13 5.11 1.64
N GLU A 19 30.82 4.80 2.89
CA GLU A 19 31.80 4.39 3.89
C GLU A 19 31.78 2.85 4.03
N LYS A 20 32.76 2.23 3.38
CA LYS A 20 32.89 0.79 3.19
C LYS A 20 33.03 0.04 4.52
N ASN A 21 32.13 -0.91 4.77
CA ASN A 21 32.44 -2.09 5.61
C ASN A 21 31.63 -3.32 5.14
N LEU A 22 32.32 -4.38 4.69
CA LEU A 22 31.68 -5.56 4.07
C LEU A 22 30.82 -6.36 5.05
N GLN A 23 31.21 -6.44 6.33
CA GLN A 23 30.43 -7.12 7.38
C GLN A 23 29.15 -6.36 7.74
N PHE A 24 29.18 -5.03 7.61
CA PHE A 24 27.98 -4.20 7.73
C PHE A 24 27.03 -4.47 6.56
N LEU A 25 27.55 -4.65 5.35
CA LEU A 25 26.74 -4.94 4.15
C LEU A 25 26.02 -6.31 4.23
N GLU A 26 26.65 -7.36 4.78
CA GLU A 26 25.97 -8.64 5.00
C GLU A 26 24.85 -8.54 6.04
N SER A 27 25.11 -7.85 7.15
CA SER A 27 24.09 -7.56 8.18
C SER A 27 22.95 -6.70 7.62
N PHE A 28 23.28 -5.79 6.69
CA PHE A 28 22.32 -4.90 6.05
C PHE A 28 21.50 -5.59 4.96
N SER A 29 22.10 -6.53 4.22
CA SER A 29 21.44 -7.42 3.25
C SER A 29 20.36 -8.26 3.94
N ASN A 30 20.68 -8.83 5.10
CA ASN A 30 19.70 -9.50 5.96
C ASN A 30 18.62 -8.55 6.51
N SER A 31 18.85 -7.23 6.53
CA SER A 31 17.81 -6.23 6.82
C SER A 31 17.02 -5.82 5.57
N PHE A 32 17.57 -5.93 4.36
CA PHE A 32 16.87 -5.57 3.12
C PHE A 32 15.79 -6.58 2.74
N SER A 33 15.94 -7.85 3.11
CA SER A 33 14.87 -8.86 3.03
C SER A 33 13.62 -8.47 3.85
N THR A 34 13.74 -7.52 4.78
CA THR A 34 12.62 -6.99 5.58
C THR A 34 11.88 -5.83 4.91
N MET A 35 12.30 -5.37 3.72
CA MET A 35 11.55 -4.34 2.99
C MET A 35 10.24 -4.92 2.45
N GLN A 36 9.13 -4.50 3.05
CA GLN A 36 7.79 -4.93 2.67
C GLN A 36 7.12 -3.90 1.76
N VAL A 37 6.47 -4.41 0.72
CA VAL A 37 5.55 -3.66 -0.14
C VAL A 37 4.15 -4.11 0.21
N THR A 38 3.25 -3.15 0.42
CA THR A 38 1.86 -3.44 0.74
C THR A 38 0.93 -2.71 -0.24
N VAL A 39 -0.22 -3.32 -0.48
CA VAL A 39 -1.29 -2.77 -1.31
C VAL A 39 -2.34 -2.18 -0.38
N VAL A 40 -2.63 -0.89 -0.58
CA VAL A 40 -3.70 -0.18 0.12
C VAL A 40 -4.82 0.11 -0.86
N LEU A 41 -6.03 -0.32 -0.50
CA LEU A 41 -7.25 -0.12 -1.28
C LEU A 41 -8.10 0.97 -0.65
N LEU A 42 -8.35 2.04 -1.40
CA LEU A 42 -9.24 3.12 -0.99
C LEU A 42 -10.59 2.95 -1.69
N LYS A 43 -11.63 2.78 -0.87
CA LYS A 43 -13.00 2.57 -1.33
C LYS A 43 -13.55 3.78 -2.11
N PRO A 44 -14.52 3.58 -3.03
CA PRO A 44 -15.26 4.66 -3.70
C PRO A 44 -15.74 5.76 -2.75
N SER A 45 -16.23 5.41 -1.56
CA SER A 45 -16.64 6.38 -0.53
C SER A 45 -15.52 7.34 -0.10
N ALA A 46 -14.25 6.92 -0.08
CA ALA A 46 -13.13 7.80 0.23
C ALA A 46 -12.88 8.85 -0.88
N VAL A 47 -13.15 8.47 -2.14
CA VAL A 47 -13.10 9.37 -3.29
C VAL A 47 -14.23 10.38 -3.22
N GLN A 48 -15.47 9.90 -3.01
CA GLN A 48 -16.67 10.74 -2.91
C GLN A 48 -16.55 11.77 -1.78
N ARG A 49 -15.92 11.39 -0.66
CA ARG A 49 -15.68 12.27 0.48
C ARG A 49 -14.47 13.21 0.32
N GLY A 50 -13.68 13.08 -0.75
CA GLY A 50 -12.50 13.92 -0.98
C GLY A 50 -11.35 13.72 0.01
N ILE A 51 -11.30 12.59 0.73
CA ILE A 51 -10.31 12.35 1.82
C ILE A 51 -9.02 11.68 1.36
N LEU A 52 -8.85 11.43 0.05
CA LEU A 52 -7.67 10.74 -0.50
C LEU A 52 -6.35 11.43 -0.12
N GLY A 53 -6.30 12.76 -0.25
CA GLY A 53 -5.11 13.55 0.06
C GLY A 53 -4.70 13.41 1.53
N GLU A 54 -5.66 13.48 2.44
CA GLU A 54 -5.40 13.33 3.88
C GLU A 54 -4.85 11.94 4.20
N VAL A 55 -5.40 10.89 3.58
CA VAL A 55 -4.92 9.51 3.75
C VAL A 55 -3.49 9.38 3.25
N ILE A 56 -3.19 9.86 2.05
CA ILE A 56 -1.83 9.86 1.47
C ILE A 56 -0.85 10.59 2.38
N THR A 57 -1.20 11.80 2.81
CA THR A 57 -0.37 12.61 3.70
C THR A 57 -0.06 11.88 5.01
N ARG A 58 -1.00 11.11 5.57
CA ARG A 58 -0.75 10.32 6.79
C ARG A 58 0.28 9.22 6.57
N PHE A 59 0.29 8.58 5.40
CA PHE A 59 1.29 7.57 5.06
C PHE A 59 2.68 8.20 4.86
N GLU A 60 2.75 9.30 4.12
CA GLU A 60 4.00 10.02 3.88
C GLU A 60 4.61 10.56 5.18
N LYS A 61 3.79 11.13 6.08
CA LYS A 61 4.22 11.59 7.40
C LYS A 61 4.79 10.47 8.28
N LYS A 62 4.37 9.21 8.07
CA LYS A 62 4.93 8.04 8.74
C LYS A 62 6.21 7.50 8.07
N GLY A 63 6.70 8.15 7.01
CA GLY A 63 7.86 7.69 6.25
C GLY A 63 7.56 6.53 5.30
N ILE A 64 6.28 6.29 5.00
CA ILE A 64 5.85 5.32 3.99
C ILE A 64 5.82 6.04 2.64
N GLN A 65 6.69 5.60 1.75
CA GLN A 65 6.75 5.98 0.35
C GLN A 65 5.64 5.34 -0.44
N ILE A 66 5.02 6.10 -1.33
CA ILE A 66 4.16 5.53 -2.36
C ILE A 66 5.03 5.15 -3.55
N VAL A 67 5.00 3.87 -3.96
CA VAL A 67 5.76 3.36 -5.12
C VAL A 67 4.92 3.30 -6.39
N GLY A 68 3.60 3.42 -6.26
CA GLY A 68 2.70 3.52 -7.39
C GLY A 68 1.29 3.84 -6.94
N MET A 69 0.48 4.35 -7.87
CA MET A 69 -0.96 4.57 -7.67
C MET A 69 -1.70 4.28 -8.96
N LYS A 70 -2.89 3.67 -8.85
CA LYS A 70 -3.79 3.46 -9.98
C LYS A 70 -5.24 3.69 -9.55
N MET A 71 -5.94 4.56 -10.26
CA MET A 71 -7.38 4.72 -10.13
C MET A 71 -8.07 3.73 -11.07
N LEU A 72 -9.03 2.97 -10.55
CA LEU A 72 -9.75 1.95 -11.30
C LEU A 72 -11.25 2.04 -10.99
N CYS A 73 -12.07 1.95 -12.04
CA CYS A 73 -13.46 1.55 -11.87
C CYS A 73 -13.51 0.03 -12.00
N LEU A 74 -13.93 -0.66 -10.94
CA LEU A 74 -14.04 -2.12 -10.96
C LEU A 74 -15.42 -2.50 -11.48
N THR A 75 -15.49 -3.54 -12.31
CA THR A 75 -16.76 -4.16 -12.68
C THR A 75 -17.26 -5.05 -11.54
N ASP A 76 -18.57 -5.35 -11.52
CA ASP A 76 -19.17 -6.21 -10.50
C ASP A 76 -18.54 -7.61 -10.46
N GLU A 77 -18.12 -8.12 -11.61
CA GLU A 77 -17.40 -9.39 -11.75
C GLU A 77 -16.08 -9.36 -11.00
N MET A 78 -15.26 -8.31 -11.20
CA MET A 78 -13.96 -8.16 -10.53
C MET A 78 -14.10 -8.02 -9.01
N VAL A 79 -15.12 -7.29 -8.54
CA VAL A 79 -15.40 -7.14 -7.10
C VAL A 79 -15.85 -8.49 -6.50
N SER A 80 -16.68 -9.23 -7.24
CA SER A 80 -17.16 -10.55 -6.82
C SER A 80 -16.02 -11.56 -6.70
N GLU A 81 -15.08 -11.55 -7.65
CA GLU A 81 -13.89 -12.40 -7.63
C GLU A 81 -12.98 -12.03 -6.45
N HIS A 82 -12.67 -10.73 -6.27
CA HIS A 82 -11.79 -10.26 -5.19
C HIS A 82 -12.32 -10.61 -3.79
N TYR A 83 -13.65 -10.56 -3.60
CA TYR A 83 -14.31 -10.87 -2.34
C TYR A 83 -15.04 -12.22 -2.36
N ALA A 84 -14.66 -13.17 -3.24
CA ALA A 84 -15.35 -14.46 -3.37
C ALA A 84 -15.44 -15.22 -2.03
N HIS A 85 -14.39 -15.13 -1.21
CA HIS A 85 -14.31 -15.70 0.13
C HIS A 85 -15.35 -15.14 1.13
N LEU A 86 -15.97 -13.99 0.85
CA LEU A 86 -17.00 -13.36 1.66
C LEU A 86 -18.41 -13.53 1.09
N ALA A 87 -18.57 -14.17 -0.06
CA ALA A 87 -19.86 -14.24 -0.77
C ALA A 87 -21.00 -14.81 0.07
N HIS A 88 -20.71 -15.75 0.96
CA HIS A 88 -21.70 -16.39 1.84
C HIS A 88 -22.06 -15.56 3.09
N LYS A 89 -21.41 -14.42 3.32
CA LYS A 89 -21.64 -13.60 4.51
C LYS A 89 -22.83 -12.66 4.28
N PRO A 90 -23.69 -12.45 5.28
CA PRO A 90 -24.91 -11.64 5.14
C PRO A 90 -24.62 -10.16 4.80
N PHE A 91 -23.41 -9.68 5.07
CA PHE A 91 -23.00 -8.30 4.81
C PHE A 91 -22.33 -8.11 3.43
N PHE A 92 -22.25 -9.15 2.60
CA PHE A 92 -21.52 -9.10 1.32
C PHE A 92 -22.07 -8.06 0.34
N GLY A 93 -23.39 -7.95 0.21
CA GLY A 93 -24.02 -6.92 -0.63
C GLY A 93 -23.59 -5.51 -0.23
N ARG A 94 -23.58 -5.22 1.07
CA ARG A 94 -23.13 -3.93 1.59
C ARG A 94 -21.64 -3.65 1.32
N ILE A 95 -20.79 -4.67 1.23
CA ILE A 95 -19.37 -4.48 0.87
C ILE A 95 -19.23 -4.07 -0.59
N LYS A 96 -20.00 -4.68 -1.49
CA LYS A 96 -19.98 -4.34 -2.93
C LYS A 96 -20.38 -2.90 -3.22
N GLU A 97 -21.33 -2.38 -2.44
CA GLU A 97 -21.92 -1.03 -2.63
C GLU A 97 -21.12 0.10 -1.96
N SER A 98 -20.05 -0.20 -1.20
CA SER A 98 -19.35 0.74 -0.30
C SER A 98 -18.16 1.51 -0.88
#